data_AF-A0A1N6JCC1-F1
#
_entry.id   AF-A0A1N6JCC1-F1
#
_cell.length_a   1.000
_cell.length_b   1.000
_cell.length_c   1.000
_cell.angle_alpha   90.00
_cell.angle_beta   90.00
_cell.angle_gamma   90.00
#
_symmetry.space_group_name_H-M   'P 1'
#
loop_
_entity.id
_entity.type
_entity.pdbx_description
1 polymer ?
#
loop_
_entity_poly.entity_id
_entity_poly.type
_entity_poly.pdbx_seq_one_letter_code
_entity_poly.pdbx_strand_id
1 'polypeptide(L)'
;MKFITLLLLLFTPIISSAENFLINSNKLFDFAEKSYPEYFSPAGVTTTTLDQYLVRYYPDTDNYIGTKGEEVYVYGNIFNGLLRSGVISDHIELEADGDELLAQLFANIQGDVQVYGNGVVVSILSDDLVGSRHQRFIVELKSKQTLLIAHNIDLAPRIDTLSLDDQIEFYGEYEWNDKGGVIHWTHHDPEEMHVNGWIFHNNIIYQ
;
A
#
# COMPACT_ATOMS: atom_id res chain seq x y z
N MET A 1 37.77 -2.17 -17.86
CA MET A 1 37.18 -2.57 -19.16
C MET A 1 35.68 -2.59 -18.99
N LYS A 2 34.96 -1.92 -19.90
CA LYS A 2 33.50 -1.71 -19.86
C LYS A 2 32.78 -3.05 -19.98
N PHE A 3 31.87 -3.35 -19.06
CA PHE A 3 30.87 -4.40 -19.29
C PHE A 3 29.50 -3.77 -19.47
N ILE A 4 29.00 -3.98 -20.69
CA ILE A 4 27.67 -3.63 -21.17
C ILE A 4 26.72 -4.67 -20.59
N THR A 5 25.72 -4.23 -19.83
CA THR A 5 24.65 -5.10 -19.34
C THR A 5 23.50 -5.07 -20.35
N LEU A 6 23.17 -6.23 -20.91
CA LEU A 6 21.99 -6.43 -21.74
C LEU A 6 20.87 -7.01 -20.84
N LEU A 7 19.82 -6.22 -20.65
CA LEU A 7 18.63 -6.50 -19.86
C LEU A 7 17.71 -7.46 -20.64
N LEU A 8 17.27 -8.57 -20.04
CA LEU A 8 16.20 -9.41 -20.59
C LEU A 8 15.10 -9.55 -19.51
N LEU A 9 13.99 -8.84 -19.71
CA LEU A 9 12.79 -8.86 -18.87
C LEU A 9 12.02 -10.18 -19.04
N LEU A 10 11.62 -10.80 -17.93
CA LEU A 10 10.54 -11.79 -17.87
C LEU A 10 9.58 -11.40 -16.75
N PHE A 11 8.31 -11.25 -17.12
CA PHE A 11 7.20 -10.68 -16.35
C PHE A 11 6.59 -11.71 -15.38
N THR A 12 6.51 -11.36 -14.10
CA THR A 12 5.59 -11.93 -13.10
C THR A 12 4.21 -11.24 -13.24
N PRO A 13 3.08 -11.84 -12.80
CA PRO A 13 1.80 -11.15 -12.78
C PRO A 13 1.85 -10.12 -11.64
N ILE A 14 2.32 -8.94 -12.00
CA ILE A 14 2.23 -7.69 -11.26
C ILE A 14 0.73 -7.39 -11.12
N ILE A 15 0.22 -7.28 -9.89
CA ILE A 15 -1.02 -6.52 -9.66
C ILE A 15 -0.62 -5.09 -10.02
N SER A 16 -0.82 -4.74 -11.29
CA SER A 16 -0.38 -3.44 -11.80
C SER A 16 -1.09 -2.33 -11.03
N SER A 17 -0.57 -1.11 -11.07
CA SER A 17 -1.35 0.10 -10.79
C SER A 17 -2.82 0.03 -11.26
N ALA A 18 -3.14 -0.64 -12.37
CA ALA A 18 -4.51 -0.85 -12.84
C ALA A 18 -5.35 -1.79 -11.96
N GLU A 19 -4.76 -2.82 -11.35
CA GLU A 19 -5.45 -3.70 -10.41
C GLU A 19 -5.66 -3.04 -9.04
N ASN A 20 -4.72 -2.23 -8.53
CA ASN A 20 -4.96 -1.44 -7.31
C ASN A 20 -5.93 -0.29 -7.54
N PHE A 21 -5.87 0.30 -8.72
CA PHE A 21 -6.90 1.23 -9.17
C PHE A 21 -8.29 0.54 -9.20
N LEU A 22 -8.37 -0.71 -9.66
CA LEU A 22 -9.60 -1.50 -9.63
C LEU A 22 -10.06 -1.83 -8.20
N ILE A 23 -9.16 -2.18 -7.28
CA ILE A 23 -9.48 -2.46 -5.87
C ILE A 23 -10.04 -1.20 -5.20
N ASN A 24 -9.34 -0.07 -5.30
CA ASN A 24 -9.77 1.20 -4.70
C ASN A 24 -11.09 1.68 -5.32
N SER A 25 -11.27 1.51 -6.65
CA SER A 25 -12.54 1.82 -7.31
C SER A 25 -13.68 0.92 -6.82
N ASN A 26 -13.44 -0.39 -6.67
CA ASN A 26 -14.46 -1.31 -6.15
C ASN A 26 -14.86 -0.98 -4.70
N LYS A 27 -13.89 -0.67 -3.83
CA LYS A 27 -14.19 -0.22 -2.46
C LYS A 27 -15.09 1.03 -2.46
N LEU A 28 -14.80 1.99 -3.33
CA LEU A 28 -15.61 3.20 -3.46
C LEU A 28 -17.02 2.87 -3.96
N PHE A 29 -17.15 2.01 -4.97
CA PHE A 29 -18.44 1.63 -5.53
C PHE A 29 -19.29 0.83 -4.54
N ASP A 30 -18.67 -0.10 -3.80
CA ASP A 30 -19.33 -0.85 -2.72
C ASP A 30 -19.77 0.09 -1.58
N PHE A 31 -18.96 1.09 -1.25
CA PHE A 31 -19.34 2.15 -0.31
C PHE A 31 -20.54 2.95 -0.82
N ALA A 32 -20.56 3.32 -2.10
CA ALA A 32 -21.64 4.09 -2.71
C ALA A 32 -22.97 3.31 -2.72
N GLU A 33 -22.95 2.03 -3.09
CA GLU A 33 -24.11 1.13 -3.06
C GLU A 33 -24.70 1.01 -1.64
N LYS A 34 -23.83 0.93 -0.63
CA LYS A 34 -24.25 0.80 0.78
C LYS A 34 -24.80 2.11 1.34
N SER A 35 -24.16 3.22 1.02
CA SER A 35 -24.46 4.53 1.60
C SER A 35 -25.60 5.25 0.89
N TYR A 36 -25.79 5.00 -0.41
CA TYR A 36 -26.72 5.72 -1.27
C TYR A 36 -27.51 4.80 -2.22
N PRO A 37 -28.24 3.79 -1.70
CA PRO A 37 -28.97 2.82 -2.51
C PRO A 37 -30.05 3.45 -3.40
N GLU A 38 -30.58 4.63 -3.05
CA GLU A 38 -31.54 5.37 -3.88
C GLU A 38 -30.95 5.87 -5.21
N TYR A 39 -29.62 5.96 -5.30
CA TYR A 39 -28.90 6.37 -6.50
C TYR A 39 -28.14 5.22 -7.18
N PHE A 40 -27.78 4.17 -6.42
CA PHE A 40 -26.93 3.08 -6.88
C PHE A 40 -27.54 1.70 -6.54
N SER A 41 -28.64 1.35 -7.23
CA SER A 41 -29.33 0.05 -7.08
C SER A 41 -29.46 -0.69 -8.43
N PRO A 42 -29.33 -2.03 -8.44
CA PRO A 42 -29.06 -2.92 -7.31
C PRO A 42 -27.59 -2.91 -6.86
N ALA A 43 -27.33 -3.35 -5.63
CA ALA A 43 -25.96 -3.57 -5.14
C ALA A 43 -25.33 -4.83 -5.75
N GLY A 44 -24.00 -4.92 -5.71
CA GLY A 44 -23.24 -6.07 -6.21
C GLY A 44 -23.12 -6.11 -7.72
N VAL A 45 -23.24 -4.97 -8.39
CA VAL A 45 -23.04 -4.87 -9.85
C VAL A 45 -21.55 -5.05 -10.17
N THR A 46 -21.26 -5.75 -11.27
CA THR A 46 -19.88 -5.94 -11.72
C THR A 46 -19.29 -4.65 -12.30
N THR A 47 -18.07 -4.30 -11.88
CA THR A 47 -17.30 -3.21 -12.48
C THR A 47 -16.85 -3.59 -13.90
N THR A 48 -17.07 -2.69 -14.84
CA THR A 48 -16.62 -2.80 -16.23
C THR A 48 -15.75 -1.60 -16.62
N THR A 49 -15.11 -1.68 -17.78
CA THR A 49 -14.34 -0.56 -18.35
C THR A 49 -15.15 0.11 -19.46
N LEU A 50 -15.24 1.43 -19.42
CA LEU A 50 -15.79 2.27 -20.48
C LEU A 50 -14.76 3.34 -20.85
N ASP A 51 -14.12 3.19 -22.00
CA ASP A 51 -12.95 3.98 -22.42
C ASP A 51 -11.81 3.94 -21.37
N GLN A 52 -11.61 5.05 -20.65
CA GLN A 52 -10.60 5.19 -19.60
C GLN A 52 -11.20 5.14 -18.19
N TYR A 53 -12.50 4.85 -18.07
CA TYR A 53 -13.22 4.79 -16.81
C TYR A 53 -13.43 3.36 -16.37
N LEU A 54 -13.26 3.10 -15.07
CA LEU A 54 -13.89 1.96 -14.41
C LEU A 54 -15.29 2.41 -13.99
N VAL A 55 -16.33 1.63 -14.31
CA VAL A 55 -17.72 2.03 -14.07
C VAL A 55 -18.59 0.87 -13.59
N ARG A 56 -19.62 1.18 -12.82
CA ARG A 56 -20.79 0.32 -12.60
C ARG A 56 -22.04 1.04 -13.10
N TYR A 57 -22.92 0.28 -13.76
CA TYR A 57 -24.23 0.74 -14.21
C TYR A 57 -25.34 0.11 -13.37
N TYR A 58 -26.24 0.94 -12.87
CA TYR A 58 -27.28 0.56 -11.91
C TYR A 58 -28.66 0.56 -12.60
N PRO A 59 -29.14 -0.60 -13.09
CA PRO A 59 -30.36 -0.67 -13.89
C PRO A 59 -31.65 -0.25 -13.18
N ASP A 60 -31.74 -0.32 -11.84
CA ASP A 60 -32.97 0.08 -11.14
C ASP A 60 -33.09 1.61 -11.03
N THR A 61 -31.95 2.30 -11.09
CA THR A 61 -31.85 3.75 -10.85
C THR A 61 -31.41 4.52 -12.10
N ASP A 62 -31.04 3.82 -13.17
CA ASP A 62 -30.55 4.37 -14.44
C ASP A 62 -29.36 5.34 -14.26
N ASN A 63 -28.46 4.97 -13.35
CA ASN A 63 -27.29 5.78 -12.98
C ASN A 63 -25.99 4.99 -13.17
N TYR A 64 -24.90 5.74 -13.28
CA TYR A 64 -23.53 5.22 -13.26
C TYR A 64 -22.76 5.87 -12.13
N ILE A 65 -21.86 5.08 -11.54
CA ILE A 65 -20.68 5.59 -10.83
C ILE A 65 -19.44 5.15 -11.60
N GLY A 66 -18.39 5.97 -11.58
CA GLY A 66 -17.14 5.60 -12.20
C GLY A 66 -15.94 6.36 -11.66
N THR A 67 -14.76 5.85 -11.96
CA THR A 67 -13.46 6.44 -11.63
C THR A 67 -12.59 6.54 -12.87
N LYS A 68 -11.74 7.57 -12.92
CA LYS A 68 -10.68 7.74 -13.93
C LYS A 68 -9.42 8.25 -13.26
N GLY A 69 -8.45 7.37 -13.01
CA GLY A 69 -7.43 7.65 -12.01
C GLY A 69 -8.12 7.89 -10.66
N GLU A 70 -7.63 8.80 -9.84
CA GLU A 70 -8.23 9.08 -8.52
C GLU A 70 -9.56 9.84 -8.59
N GLU A 71 -9.96 10.32 -9.76
CA GLU A 71 -11.14 11.15 -9.95
C GLU A 71 -12.43 10.33 -9.98
N VAL A 72 -13.44 10.76 -9.22
CA VAL A 72 -14.76 10.11 -9.10
C VAL A 72 -15.80 10.87 -9.91
N TYR A 73 -16.62 10.12 -10.64
CA TYR A 73 -17.70 10.64 -11.46
C TYR A 73 -19.00 9.89 -11.22
N VAL A 74 -20.11 10.60 -11.35
CA VAL A 74 -21.45 10.01 -11.43
C VAL A 74 -22.12 10.50 -12.72
N TYR A 75 -22.97 9.66 -13.30
CA TYR A 75 -23.73 10.02 -14.50
C TYR A 75 -25.17 9.52 -14.39
N GLY A 76 -26.11 10.37 -14.78
CA GLY A 76 -27.53 10.05 -14.78
C GLY A 76 -28.37 11.31 -14.87
N ASN A 77 -29.67 11.15 -15.16
CA ASN A 77 -30.58 12.28 -15.27
C ASN A 77 -30.66 13.09 -13.95
N ILE A 78 -30.60 12.40 -12.80
CA ILE A 78 -30.64 13.03 -11.47
C ILE A 78 -29.40 13.90 -11.20
N PHE A 79 -28.29 13.62 -11.87
CA PHE A 79 -27.03 14.37 -11.77
C PHE A 79 -26.88 15.44 -12.86
N ASN A 80 -27.92 15.67 -13.68
CA ASN A 80 -27.88 16.53 -14.87
C ASN A 80 -26.78 16.14 -15.88
N GLY A 81 -26.61 14.84 -16.08
CA GLY A 81 -25.58 14.28 -16.95
C GLY A 81 -24.33 13.88 -16.16
N LEU A 82 -23.14 14.12 -16.72
CA LEU A 82 -21.86 13.75 -16.10
C LEU A 82 -21.47 14.79 -15.05
N LEU A 83 -21.28 14.35 -13.80
CA LEU A 83 -20.85 15.17 -12.69
C LEU A 83 -19.58 14.59 -12.06
N ARG A 84 -18.55 15.43 -11.88
CA ARG A 84 -17.36 15.10 -11.08
C ARG A 84 -17.73 15.21 -9.60
N SER A 85 -17.59 14.11 -8.85
CA SER A 85 -18.04 13.98 -7.46
C SER A 85 -16.93 14.16 -6.42
N GLY A 86 -15.66 14.20 -6.82
CA GLY A 86 -14.52 14.31 -5.90
C GLY A 86 -13.37 13.41 -6.31
N VAL A 87 -12.50 13.06 -5.35
CA VAL A 87 -11.47 12.01 -5.52
C VAL A 87 -11.73 10.82 -4.60
N ILE A 88 -11.16 9.65 -4.90
CA ILE A 88 -11.42 8.40 -4.15
C ILE A 88 -11.11 8.57 -2.64
N SER A 89 -10.02 9.27 -2.31
CA SER A 89 -9.57 9.52 -0.93
C SER A 89 -10.50 10.41 -0.11
N ASP A 90 -11.43 11.13 -0.74
CA ASP A 90 -12.45 11.92 -0.02
C ASP A 90 -13.51 11.00 0.64
N HIS A 91 -13.60 9.74 0.20
CA HIS A 91 -14.71 8.84 0.54
C HIS A 91 -14.27 7.57 1.26
N ILE A 92 -13.08 7.06 0.92
CA ILE A 92 -12.53 5.83 1.48
C ILE A 92 -11.04 5.98 1.77
N GLU A 93 -10.53 5.16 2.67
CA GLU A 93 -9.09 4.96 2.81
C GLU A 93 -8.56 4.20 1.59
N LEU A 94 -7.53 4.77 0.96
CA LEU A 94 -6.85 4.13 -0.17
C LEU A 94 -6.01 2.96 0.35
N GLU A 95 -6.01 1.84 -0.37
CA GLU A 95 -4.92 0.89 -0.24
C GLU A 95 -3.65 1.57 -0.75
N ALA A 96 -2.76 1.97 0.17
CA ALA A 96 -1.43 2.43 -0.16
C ALA A 96 -0.62 1.21 -0.63
N ASP A 97 -0.28 1.17 -1.92
CA ASP A 97 0.47 0.07 -2.50
C ASP A 97 1.97 0.19 -2.18
N GLY A 98 2.29 0.05 -0.89
CA GLY A 98 3.66 0.01 -0.41
C GLY A 98 4.46 -1.12 -1.06
N ASP A 99 3.82 -2.25 -1.36
CA ASP A 99 4.47 -3.43 -1.92
C ASP A 99 4.91 -3.22 -3.38
N GLU A 100 4.09 -2.64 -4.26
CA GLU A 100 4.53 -2.30 -5.63
C GLU A 100 5.65 -1.25 -5.61
N LEU A 101 5.54 -0.23 -4.76
CA LEU A 101 6.61 0.76 -4.59
C LEU A 101 7.91 0.08 -4.14
N LEU A 102 7.87 -0.77 -3.11
CA LEU A 102 9.02 -1.51 -2.59
C LEU A 102 9.63 -2.44 -3.64
N ALA A 103 8.80 -3.10 -4.45
CA ALA A 103 9.26 -3.92 -5.57
C ALA A 103 9.92 -3.08 -6.67
N GLN A 104 9.38 -1.90 -6.98
CA GLN A 104 9.99 -0.96 -7.94
C GLN A 104 11.33 -0.41 -7.44
N LEU A 105 11.40 0.01 -6.17
CA LEU A 105 12.63 0.47 -5.53
C LEU A 105 13.70 -0.64 -5.55
N PHE A 106 13.31 -1.87 -5.22
CA PHE A 106 14.20 -3.02 -5.29
C PHE A 106 14.70 -3.32 -6.72
N ALA A 107 13.79 -3.34 -7.69
CA ALA A 107 14.11 -3.61 -9.09
C ALA A 107 15.00 -2.51 -9.72
N ASN A 108 14.82 -1.26 -9.29
CA ASN A 108 15.57 -0.10 -9.80
C ASN A 108 16.83 0.22 -9.00
N ILE A 109 17.16 -0.55 -7.95
CA ILE A 109 18.32 -0.32 -7.08
C ILE A 109 18.27 1.09 -6.46
N GLN A 110 17.11 1.43 -5.88
CA GLN A 110 16.85 2.73 -5.25
C GLN A 110 16.63 2.55 -3.75
N GLY A 111 17.34 3.34 -2.93
CA GLY A 111 17.17 3.43 -1.47
C GLY A 111 16.94 4.90 -1.07
N ASP A 112 17.04 5.21 0.22
CA ASP A 112 16.79 6.56 0.78
C ASP A 112 15.37 7.06 0.47
N VAL A 113 14.37 6.17 0.63
CA VAL A 113 12.95 6.47 0.34
C VAL A 113 12.07 6.12 1.53
N GLN A 114 11.34 7.11 2.04
CA GLN A 114 10.30 6.89 3.04
C GLN A 114 9.11 6.13 2.42
N VAL A 115 8.71 5.02 3.06
CA VAL A 115 7.66 4.12 2.59
C VAL A 115 6.73 3.72 3.72
N TYR A 116 5.46 3.53 3.37
CA TYR A 116 4.52 2.73 4.13
C TYR A 116 4.46 1.33 3.51
N GLY A 117 4.32 0.29 4.33
CA GLY A 117 4.09 -1.07 3.84
C GLY A 117 3.55 -1.98 4.91
N ASN A 118 3.11 -3.17 4.50
CA ASN A 118 2.63 -4.20 5.39
C ASN A 118 3.15 -5.57 4.96
N GLY A 119 3.35 -6.47 5.91
CA GLY A 119 3.92 -7.78 5.64
C GLY A 119 3.68 -8.78 6.76
N VAL A 120 4.00 -10.03 6.48
CA VAL A 120 3.90 -11.14 7.44
C VAL A 120 5.27 -11.48 7.97
N VAL A 121 5.42 -11.61 9.29
CA VAL A 121 6.69 -11.98 9.91
C VAL A 121 7.03 -13.44 9.59
N VAL A 122 8.12 -13.64 8.83
CA VAL A 122 8.58 -14.98 8.41
C VAL A 122 9.86 -15.42 9.11
N SER A 123 10.57 -14.51 9.78
CA SER A 123 11.73 -14.86 10.60
C SER A 123 11.94 -13.83 11.70
N ILE A 124 12.24 -14.29 12.91
CA ILE A 124 12.68 -13.45 14.02
C ILE A 124 14.16 -13.72 14.25
N LEU A 125 14.98 -12.68 14.17
CA LEU A 125 16.42 -12.77 14.31
C LEU A 125 16.85 -12.34 15.71
N SER A 126 18.07 -12.68 16.12
CA SER A 126 18.66 -12.09 17.32
C SER A 126 18.77 -10.58 17.16
N ASP A 127 18.47 -9.84 18.23
CA ASP A 127 18.69 -8.40 18.28
C ASP A 127 20.15 -8.07 17.92
N ASP A 128 20.35 -6.99 17.19
CA ASP A 128 21.68 -6.39 17.02
C ASP A 128 21.96 -5.48 18.22
N LEU A 129 23.05 -5.75 18.93
CA LEU A 129 23.42 -5.04 20.14
C LEU A 129 24.72 -4.23 19.97
N VAL A 130 25.23 -4.12 18.74
CA VAL A 130 26.46 -3.37 18.45
C VAL A 130 26.10 -1.98 17.94
N GLY A 131 26.56 -0.93 18.63
CA GLY A 131 26.15 0.44 18.32
C GLY A 131 24.73 0.70 18.83
N SER A 132 23.91 1.39 18.03
CA SER A 132 22.47 1.50 18.33
C SER A 132 21.82 0.13 18.25
N ARG A 133 21.04 -0.21 19.26
CA ARG A 133 20.42 -1.53 19.41
C ARG A 133 19.22 -1.65 18.48
N HIS A 134 19.09 -2.76 17.77
CA HIS A 134 17.98 -3.01 16.86
C HIS A 134 17.33 -4.37 17.11
N GLN A 135 16.00 -4.40 17.24
CA GLN A 135 15.23 -5.62 17.03
C GLN A 135 15.19 -5.91 15.53
N ARG A 136 15.46 -7.16 15.16
CA ARG A 136 15.56 -7.57 13.76
C ARG A 136 14.63 -8.72 13.46
N PHE A 137 13.86 -8.57 12.40
CA PHE A 137 13.00 -9.62 11.89
C PHE A 137 12.78 -9.43 10.40
N ILE A 138 12.39 -10.50 9.73
CA ILE A 138 12.13 -10.51 8.30
C ILE A 138 10.62 -10.55 8.11
N VAL A 139 10.13 -9.64 7.29
CA VAL A 139 8.75 -9.68 6.80
C VAL A 139 8.75 -10.11 5.34
N GLU A 140 7.78 -10.93 4.97
CA GLU A 140 7.46 -11.23 3.58
C GLU A 140 6.28 -10.33 3.16
N LEU A 141 6.49 -9.56 2.09
CA LEU A 141 5.44 -8.76 1.47
C LEU A 141 4.57 -9.65 0.57
N LYS A 142 3.45 -9.11 0.10
CA LYS A 142 2.54 -9.82 -0.81
C LYS A 142 3.25 -10.22 -2.13
N SER A 143 4.21 -9.42 -2.60
CA SER A 143 5.08 -9.67 -3.76
C SER A 143 6.09 -10.80 -3.56
N LYS A 144 6.21 -11.37 -2.35
CA LYS A 144 7.26 -12.32 -1.93
C LYS A 144 8.65 -11.72 -1.80
N GLN A 145 8.80 -10.41 -2.00
CA GLN A 145 9.97 -9.70 -1.52
C GLN A 145 10.04 -9.85 0.00
N THR A 146 11.24 -10.07 0.51
CA THR A 146 11.48 -10.07 1.95
C THR A 146 12.23 -8.81 2.33
N LEU A 147 11.85 -8.21 3.44
CA LEU A 147 12.51 -7.03 3.98
C LEU A 147 13.04 -7.36 5.36
N LEU A 148 14.26 -6.92 5.64
CA LEU A 148 14.75 -6.85 7.01
C LEU A 148 14.14 -5.61 7.68
N ILE A 149 13.36 -5.80 8.73
CA ILE A 149 13.01 -4.70 9.64
C ILE A 149 14.15 -4.55 10.64
N ALA A 150 14.76 -3.37 10.70
CA ALA A 150 15.75 -2.96 11.68
C ALA A 150 15.14 -1.89 12.59
N HIS A 151 14.41 -2.32 13.61
CA HIS A 151 13.69 -1.44 14.53
C HIS A 151 14.60 -1.01 15.68
N ASN A 152 14.91 0.28 15.79
CA ASN A 152 15.82 0.80 16.81
C ASN A 152 15.17 0.78 18.20
N ILE A 153 15.65 -0.12 19.06
CA ILE A 153 15.12 -0.33 20.42
C ILE A 153 15.82 0.51 21.50
N ASP A 154 16.69 1.44 21.10
CA ASP A 154 17.11 2.55 21.96
C ASP A 154 16.10 3.69 21.94
N LEU A 155 15.39 3.87 20.82
CA LEU A 155 14.48 4.99 20.57
C LEU A 155 13.00 4.61 20.72
N ALA A 156 12.65 3.36 20.40
CA ALA A 156 11.28 2.83 20.52
C ALA A 156 11.26 1.54 21.37
N PRO A 157 10.10 1.17 21.96
CA PRO A 157 9.99 -0.09 22.69
C PRO A 157 10.17 -1.31 21.76
N ARG A 158 10.92 -2.32 22.23
CA ARG A 158 10.98 -3.64 21.57
C ARG A 158 9.58 -4.27 21.49
N ILE A 159 9.27 -4.93 20.38
CA ILE A 159 8.03 -5.68 20.19
C ILE A 159 8.19 -7.07 20.81
N ASP A 160 7.90 -7.19 22.10
CA ASP A 160 8.10 -8.45 22.84
C ASP A 160 7.06 -9.54 22.50
N THR A 161 5.91 -9.14 21.96
CA THR A 161 4.82 -10.04 21.55
C THR A 161 4.94 -10.53 20.10
N LEU A 162 5.95 -10.08 19.35
CA LEU A 162 6.15 -10.43 17.94
C LEU A 162 6.36 -11.94 17.78
N SER A 163 5.57 -12.56 16.92
CA SER A 163 5.62 -13.99 16.60
C SER A 163 5.68 -14.22 15.09
N LEU A 164 6.07 -15.43 14.68
CA LEU A 164 5.94 -15.85 13.28
C LEU A 164 4.47 -15.80 12.85
N ASP A 165 4.25 -15.52 11.57
CA ASP A 165 2.94 -15.38 10.93
C ASP A 165 2.11 -14.17 11.40
N ASP A 166 2.65 -13.33 12.28
CA ASP A 166 2.03 -12.06 12.63
C ASP A 166 2.03 -11.12 11.42
N GLN A 167 0.91 -10.41 11.24
CA GLN A 167 0.84 -9.30 10.29
C GLN A 167 1.27 -8.01 10.99
N ILE A 168 2.11 -7.24 10.30
CA ILE A 168 2.50 -5.90 10.73
C ILE A 168 2.25 -4.88 9.62
N GLU A 169 2.07 -3.63 10.02
CA GLU A 169 2.23 -2.46 9.16
C GLU A 169 3.45 -1.68 9.65
N PHE A 170 4.13 -0.99 8.74
CA PHE A 170 5.29 -0.19 9.06
C PHE A 170 5.29 1.08 8.23
N TYR A 171 5.85 2.13 8.83
CA TYR A 171 6.23 3.34 8.13
C TYR A 171 7.69 3.63 8.51
N GLY A 172 8.56 3.73 7.52
CA GLY A 172 10.00 3.88 7.74
C GLY A 172 10.71 4.15 6.43
N GLU A 173 12.03 4.26 6.48
CA GLU A 173 12.84 4.45 5.28
C GLU A 173 13.29 3.09 4.72
N TYR A 174 13.17 2.95 3.40
CA TYR A 174 13.68 1.81 2.64
C TYR A 174 15.11 2.06 2.18
N GLU A 175 15.98 1.13 2.53
CA GLU A 175 17.34 1.04 2.01
C GLU A 175 17.54 -0.21 1.17
N TRP A 176 18.12 -0.02 -0.01
CA TRP A 176 18.34 -1.12 -0.96
C TRP A 176 19.49 -2.03 -0.51
N ASN A 177 19.29 -3.34 -0.62
CA ASN A 177 20.37 -4.33 -0.62
C ASN A 177 19.99 -5.52 -1.52
N ASP A 178 20.94 -6.40 -1.81
CA ASP A 178 20.73 -7.59 -2.65
C ASP A 178 19.86 -8.69 -2.02
N LYS A 179 19.36 -8.49 -0.80
CA LYS A 179 18.49 -9.40 -0.04
C LYS A 179 17.05 -8.92 0.06
N GLY A 180 16.66 -7.92 -0.73
CA GLY A 180 15.31 -7.36 -0.77
C GLY A 180 15.19 -5.98 -0.13
N GLY A 181 16.16 -5.58 0.69
CA GLY A 181 16.22 -4.27 1.34
C GLY A 181 15.97 -4.30 2.84
N VAL A 182 16.16 -3.14 3.47
CA VAL A 182 15.99 -2.91 4.89
C VAL A 182 14.97 -1.80 5.09
N ILE A 183 14.10 -1.97 6.08
CA ILE A 183 13.32 -0.87 6.64
C ILE A 183 13.94 -0.46 7.96
N HIS A 184 14.32 0.80 8.07
CA HIS A 184 14.80 1.44 9.30
C HIS A 184 14.04 2.75 9.54
N TRP A 185 14.46 3.56 10.52
CA TRP A 185 13.73 4.78 10.93
C TRP A 185 12.26 4.52 11.30
N THR A 186 11.97 3.36 11.88
CA THR A 186 10.61 2.98 12.35
C THR A 186 10.32 3.50 13.76
N HIS A 187 10.74 4.74 14.04
CA HIS A 187 10.58 5.40 15.33
C HIS A 187 10.44 6.92 15.16
N HIS A 188 10.06 7.60 16.23
CA HIS A 188 10.14 9.06 16.28
C HIS A 188 11.61 9.51 16.27
N ASP A 189 11.96 10.49 15.42
CA ASP A 189 13.27 11.13 15.45
C ASP A 189 13.28 12.26 16.49
N PRO A 190 14.01 12.12 17.63
CA PRO A 190 14.03 13.14 18.68
C PRO A 190 14.68 14.45 18.25
N GLU A 191 15.50 14.44 17.19
CA GLU A 191 16.20 15.61 16.68
C GLU A 191 15.41 16.34 15.57
N GLU A 192 14.28 15.78 15.12
CA GLU A 192 13.41 16.32 14.06
C GLU A 192 14.14 16.61 12.74
N MET A 193 15.19 15.83 12.44
CA MET A 193 15.97 15.95 11.21
C MET A 193 15.56 14.93 10.14
N HIS A 194 14.86 13.86 10.54
CA HIS A 194 14.34 12.81 9.69
C HIS A 194 12.82 12.66 9.81
N VAL A 195 12.17 12.11 8.78
CA VAL A 195 10.75 11.76 8.85
C VAL A 195 10.56 10.67 9.91
N ASN A 196 9.59 10.89 10.81
CA ASN A 196 9.22 9.89 11.82
C ASN A 196 8.67 8.62 11.18
N GLY A 197 8.93 7.48 11.81
CA GLY A 197 8.34 6.20 11.45
C GLY A 197 7.75 5.46 12.65
N TRP A 198 7.22 4.27 12.36
CA TRP A 198 6.55 3.43 13.34
C TRP A 198 6.39 2.00 12.83
N ILE A 199 6.12 1.07 13.75
CA ILE A 199 5.56 -0.26 13.45
C ILE A 199 4.22 -0.38 14.16
N PHE A 200 3.20 -0.90 13.46
CA PHE A 200 1.91 -1.23 14.02
C PHE A 200 1.75 -2.74 14.06
N HIS A 201 1.50 -3.26 15.26
CA HIS A 201 1.33 -4.68 15.52
C HIS A 201 0.31 -4.88 16.65
N ASN A 202 -0.67 -5.76 16.43
CA ASN A 202 -1.70 -6.10 17.42
C ASN A 202 -2.36 -4.89 18.11
N ASN A 203 -2.77 -3.89 17.32
CA ASN A 203 -3.40 -2.64 17.78
C ASN A 203 -2.51 -1.72 18.62
N ILE A 204 -1.18 -1.90 18.56
CA ILE A 204 -0.19 -1.07 19.25
C ILE A 204 0.76 -0.46 18.22
N ILE A 205 1.04 0.83 18.36
CA ILE A 205 2.07 1.55 17.61
C ILE A 205 3.35 1.58 18.43
N TYR A 206 4.46 1.18 17.82
CA TYR A 206 5.81 1.23 18.36
C TYR A 206 6.59 2.32 17.62
N GLN A 207 7.01 3.37 18.33
CA GLN A 207 7.80 4.49 17.80
C GLN A 207 8.58 5.22 18.90
#